data_AF-A0A1I5HUH4-F1
#
_entry.id   AF-A0A1I5HUH4-F1
#
_cell.length_a   1.000
_cell.length_b   1.000
_cell.length_c   1.000
_cell.angle_alpha   90.00
_cell.angle_beta   90.00
_cell.angle_gamma   90.00
#
_symmetry.space_group_name_H-M   'P 1'
#
loop_
_entity.id
_entity.type
_entity.pdbx_description
1 polymer ?
#
loop_
_entity_poly.entity_id
_entity_poly.type
_entity_poly.pdbx_seq_one_letter_code
_entity_poly.pdbx_strand_id
1 'polypeptide(L)' 'MIDIVEILTHWYAGRSQHELAASLGVDRKTLRKYTAPAIAAGWEPG' A
#
# COMPACT_ATOMS: atom_id res chain seq x y z
N MET A 1 -11.16 10.87 1.68
CA MET A 1 -11.11 10.22 0.35
C MET A 1 -9.66 9.85 0.14
N ILE A 2 -9.36 8.56 0.02
CA ILE A 2 -7.98 8.05 -0.06
C ILE A 2 -7.68 7.76 -1.52
N ASP A 3 -6.56 8.28 -1.97
CA ASP A 3 -6.08 8.07 -3.33
C ASP A 3 -5.13 6.86 -3.38
N ILE A 4 -5.11 6.17 -4.52
CA ILE A 4 -4.17 5.09 -4.80
C ILE A 4 -2.72 5.57 -4.68
N VAL A 5 -2.45 6.84 -5.01
CA VAL A 5 -1.13 7.45 -4.90
C VAL A 5 -0.66 7.45 -3.44
N GLU A 6 -1.52 7.83 -2.49
CA GLU A 6 -1.18 7.88 -1.07
C GLU A 6 -0.86 6.50 -0.50
N ILE A 7 -1.62 5.47 -0.91
CA ILE A 7 -1.34 4.06 -0.56
C ILE A 7 0.05 3.66 -1.06
N LEU A 8 0.34 3.93 -2.34
CA LEU A 8 1.60 3.52 -2.96
C LEU A 8 2.80 4.29 -2.41
N THR A 9 2.68 5.58 -2.14
CA THR A 9 3.74 6.39 -1.52
C THR A 9 4.10 5.87 -0.13
N HIS A 10 3.12 5.59 0.72
CA HIS A 10 3.37 5.08 2.06
C HIS A 10 3.89 3.63 2.08
N TRP A 11 3.39 2.79 1.18
CA TRP A 11 3.90 1.44 1.00
C TRP A 11 5.35 1.45 0.52
N TYR A 12 5.66 2.28 -0.48
CA TYR A 12 7.02 2.40 -1.01
C TYR A 12 7.99 3.01 0.00
N ALA A 13 7.51 3.86 0.92
CA ALA A 13 8.28 4.36 2.06
C ALA A 13 8.57 3.30 3.15
N GLY A 14 8.30 2.01 2.89
CA GLY A 14 8.65 0.90 3.77
C GLY A 14 7.63 0.61 4.89
N ARG A 15 6.46 1.25 4.90
CA ARG A 15 5.43 0.94 5.90
C ARG A 15 4.83 -0.44 5.65
N SER A 16 4.61 -1.18 6.72
CA SER A 16 3.90 -2.45 6.64
C SER A 16 2.44 -2.25 6.24
N GLN A 17 1.84 -3.27 5.62
CA GLN A 17 0.41 -3.24 5.29
C GLN A 17 -0.50 -3.12 6.53
N HIS A 18 -0.01 -3.52 7.71
CA HIS A 18 -0.73 -3.35 8.96
C HIS A 18 -0.80 -1.88 9.39
N GLU A 19 0.33 -1.17 9.34
CA GLU A 19 0.39 0.26 9.65
C GLU A 19 -0.41 1.10 8.65
N LEU A 20 -0.32 0.76 7.37
CA LEU A 20 -1.13 1.37 6.31
C LEU A 20 -2.63 1.19 6.57
N ALA A 21 -3.07 -0.02 6.90
CA ALA A 21 -4.48 -0.29 7.13
C ALA A 21 -5.04 0.52 8.32
N ALA A 22 -4.27 0.62 9.40
CA ALA A 22 -4.64 1.42 10.56
C ALA A 22 -4.60 2.93 10.28
N SER A 23 -3.58 3.42 9.59
CA SER A 23 -3.38 4.85 9.32
C SER A 23 -4.37 5.41 8.32
N LEU A 24 -4.63 4.65 7.27
CA LEU A 24 -5.52 5.05 6.18
C LEU A 24 -6.97 4.58 6.43
N GLY A 25 -7.23 3.74 7.43
CA GLY A 25 -8.59 3.23 7.66
C GLY A 25 -9.12 2.39 6.49
N VAL A 26 -8.23 1.74 5.73
CA VAL A 26 -8.56 0.85 4.62
C VAL A 26 -8.24 -0.59 4.98
N ASP A 27 -9.02 -1.52 4.48
CA ASP A 27 -8.75 -2.94 4.71
C ASP A 27 -7.52 -3.41 3.92
N ARG A 28 -6.86 -4.45 4.43
CA ARG A 28 -5.65 -5.01 3.81
C ARG A 28 -5.90 -5.65 2.43
N LYS A 29 -7.13 -6.07 2.12
CA LYS A 29 -7.46 -6.61 0.79
C LYS A 29 -7.44 -5.48 -0.25
N THR A 30 -7.91 -4.28 0.12
CA THR A 30 -7.79 -3.07 -0.69
C THR A 30 -6.33 -2.67 -0.89
N LEU A 31 -5.51 -2.67 0.17
CA LEU A 31 -4.07 -2.41 0.03
C LEU A 31 -3.41 -3.41 -0.94
N ARG A 32 -3.67 -4.71 -0.76
CA ARG A 32 -3.12 -5.77 -1.62
C ARG A 32 -3.57 -5.65 -3.07
N LYS A 33 -4.82 -5.23 -3.33
CA LYS A 33 -5.32 -4.98 -4.69
C LYS A 33 -4.45 -3.98 -5.45
N TYR A 34 -3.95 -2.95 -4.75
CA TYR A 34 -3.20 -1.87 -5.38
C TYR A 34 -1.67 -2.06 -5.31
N THR A 35 -1.15 -2.76 -4.29
CA THR A 35 0.29 -3.06 -4.21
C THR A 35 0.69 -4.29 -5.04
N ALA A 36 -0.20 -5.25 -5.28
CA ALA A 36 0.14 -6.47 -6.03
C ALA A 36 0.66 -6.20 -7.47
N PRO A 37 0.10 -5.27 -8.26
CA PRO A 37 0.67 -4.91 -9.56
C PRO A 37 2.08 -4.33 -9.46
N ALA A 38 2.37 -3.51 -8.45
CA ALA A 38 3.71 -2.96 -8.22
C ALA A 38 4.71 -4.06 -7.87
N ILE A 39 4.31 -4.98 -6.98
CA ILE A 39 5.11 -6.16 -6.63
C ILE A 39 5.37 -7.04 -7.85
N ALA A 40 4.35 -7.29 -8.68
CA ALA A 40 4.50 -8.06 -9.92
C ALA A 40 5.41 -7.38 -10.94
N ALA A 41 5.53 -6.05 -10.89
CA ALA A 41 6.47 -5.27 -11.68
C ALA A 41 7.89 -5.19 -11.06
N GLY A 42 8.14 -5.90 -9.95
CA GLY A 42 9.44 -5.97 -9.29
C GLY A 42 9.71 -4.86 -8.28
N TRP A 43 8.69 -4.12 -7.85
CA TRP A 43 8.83 -3.10 -6.82
C TRP A 43 8.73 -3.73 -5.43
N GLU A 44 9.60 -3.31 -4.53
CA GLU A 44 9.61 -3.72 -3.13
C GLU A 44 9.29 -2.51 -2.23
N PRO A 45 8.68 -2.73 -1.05
CA PRO A 45 8.51 -1.67 -0.08
C PRO A 45 9.84 -1.33 0.60
N GLY A 46 10.20 -0.04 0.66
CA GLY A 46 11.41 0.46 1.33
C GLY A 46 12.52 0.81 0.37
#